data_AF-A0A2T5C857-F1
#
_entry.id   AF-A0A2T5C857-F1
#
_cell.length_a   1.000
_cell.length_b   1.000
_cell.length_c   1.000
_cell.angle_alpha   90.00
_cell.angle_beta   90.00
_cell.angle_gamma   90.00
#
_symmetry.space_group_name_H-M   'P 1'
#
loop_
_entity.id
_entity.type
_entity.pdbx_description
1 polymer ?
#
loop_
_entity_poly.entity_id
_entity_poly.type
_entity_poly.pdbx_seq_one_letter_code
_entity_poly.pdbx_strand_id
1 'polypeptide(L)'
;MKKSLFLVLTALFFLALILFPAASVLAGDLAPPAAPASPDSAMFTLEDIFNRLDSGAAGSKRDGAFVEPGAGPVAGTGKTLDEVMGKAPAVDDAAGAGVANVLAGKTFWGLLSGGGWGLQTGTLAAQTPTNTTVEQPAGIYEAFNLSTVDADLVAGNIKKDVVIFGITGTADVPSGNAVAADVLTGKTFSNAGGVGLSGTMANVGQQNITPGTSARTITQGYHDGTGTVAGDAGLVSGNIHSGVTIFSVTGDPNVVNTSSGDAAAGDIRAGKKAWVDGAEVTGTLDPDAIPCSGTRWSNTEVNPNGRWCDNSDGTVTDLFGHNGRGKGLVWLKDAGWGGKKAWRVDGNSVDGAGYNPVYYDDAHTRAGILSSTMSGKPGDLNDGSVLGDWRLPTIEELKALTHGTDQIRSDTPGPFSGVESDDYWSSTSNSALAWPFFGKIVLMSTGADSDNVKVGENYVWPVRAGQ
;
A
#
# COMPACT_ATOMS: atom_id res chain seq x y z
N MET A 1 -74.49 -58.91 11.87
CA MET A 1 -75.79 -58.84 11.16
C MET A 1 -75.71 -58.70 9.63
N LYS A 2 -74.63 -58.21 8.99
CA LYS A 2 -74.63 -58.02 7.51
C LYS A 2 -74.09 -59.18 6.65
N LYS A 3 -73.19 -60.03 7.18
CA LYS A 3 -72.60 -61.15 6.41
C LYS A 3 -73.57 -62.30 6.10
N SER A 4 -74.57 -62.54 6.95
CA SER A 4 -75.60 -63.56 6.71
C SER A 4 -76.69 -63.08 5.73
N LEU A 5 -76.92 -61.78 5.61
CA LEU A 5 -77.87 -61.20 4.65
C LEU A 5 -77.27 -61.18 3.24
N PHE A 6 -75.96 -60.95 3.11
CA PHE A 6 -75.28 -60.99 1.82
C PHE A 6 -75.28 -62.40 1.22
N LEU A 7 -75.04 -63.45 2.01
CA LEU A 7 -75.08 -64.83 1.52
C LEU A 7 -76.51 -65.24 1.06
N VAL A 8 -77.54 -64.79 1.78
CA VAL A 8 -78.95 -65.06 1.42
C VAL A 8 -79.40 -64.27 0.20
N LEU A 9 -78.98 -63.00 0.05
CA LEU A 9 -79.32 -62.20 -1.14
C LEU A 9 -78.57 -62.68 -2.39
N THR A 10 -77.32 -63.15 -2.24
CA THR A 10 -76.57 -63.72 -3.37
C THR A 10 -77.11 -65.09 -3.77
N ALA A 11 -77.56 -65.91 -2.80
CA ALA A 11 -78.24 -67.17 -3.09
C ALA A 11 -79.63 -66.97 -3.72
N LEU A 12 -80.39 -65.95 -3.32
CA LEU A 12 -81.66 -65.60 -3.96
C LEU A 12 -81.48 -64.99 -5.36
N PHE A 13 -80.39 -64.26 -5.62
CA PHE A 13 -80.08 -63.75 -6.96
C PHE A 13 -79.62 -64.88 -7.90
N PHE A 14 -78.87 -65.87 -7.39
CA PHE A 14 -78.54 -67.08 -8.15
C PHE A 14 -79.73 -68.03 -8.31
N LEU A 15 -80.64 -68.13 -7.34
CA LEU A 15 -81.85 -68.94 -7.45
C LEU A 15 -82.92 -68.29 -8.36
N ALA A 16 -82.97 -66.96 -8.45
CA ALA A 16 -83.82 -66.24 -9.40
C ALA A 16 -83.29 -66.29 -10.85
N LEU A 17 -81.99 -66.53 -11.07
CA LEU A 17 -81.43 -66.74 -12.40
C LEU A 17 -81.63 -68.18 -12.93
N ILE A 18 -81.91 -69.15 -12.05
CA ILE A 18 -82.12 -70.57 -12.41
C ILE A 18 -83.60 -70.88 -12.75
N LEU A 19 -84.48 -69.88 -12.67
CA LEU A 19 -85.94 -70.02 -12.87
C LEU A 19 -86.48 -69.32 -14.12
N PHE A 20 -85.63 -68.90 -15.06
CA PHE A 20 -86.08 -68.61 -16.42
C PHE A 20 -86.19 -69.93 -17.18
N PRO A 21 -87.40 -70.40 -17.53
CA PRO A 21 -87.51 -71.50 -18.47
C PRO A 21 -86.73 -71.09 -19.72
N ALA A 22 -85.87 -71.98 -20.20
CA ALA A 22 -85.27 -71.87 -21.51
C ALA A 22 -86.32 -71.29 -22.45
N ALA A 23 -86.03 -70.15 -23.09
CA ALA A 23 -86.85 -69.67 -24.19
C ALA A 23 -86.82 -70.80 -25.22
N SER A 24 -87.81 -71.68 -25.13
CA SER A 24 -88.12 -72.64 -26.15
C SER A 24 -88.35 -71.78 -27.38
N VAL A 25 -87.37 -71.82 -28.28
CA VAL A 25 -87.55 -71.34 -29.63
C VAL A 25 -88.68 -72.19 -30.17
N LEU A 26 -89.91 -71.68 -30.09
CA LEU A 26 -90.98 -72.25 -30.87
C LEU A 26 -90.49 -72.14 -32.32
N ALA A 27 -90.35 -73.30 -32.96
CA ALA A 27 -90.30 -73.32 -34.41
C ALA A 27 -91.43 -72.41 -34.93
N GLY A 28 -91.15 -71.62 -35.97
CA GLY A 28 -92.16 -70.77 -36.58
C GLY A 28 -93.44 -71.57 -36.84
N ASP A 29 -94.58 -70.90 -36.71
CA ASP A 29 -95.87 -71.52 -36.93
C ASP A 29 -95.86 -72.28 -38.26
N LEU A 30 -96.29 -73.55 -38.23
CA LEU A 30 -96.43 -74.37 -39.45
C LEU A 30 -97.61 -73.87 -40.29
N ALA A 31 -98.51 -73.08 -39.70
CA ALA A 31 -99.56 -72.41 -40.44
C ALA A 31 -98.97 -71.33 -41.35
N PRO A 32 -99.47 -71.19 -42.59
CA PRO A 32 -99.08 -70.07 -43.44
C PRO A 32 -99.42 -68.77 -42.70
N PRO A 33 -98.53 -67.75 -42.76
CA PRO A 33 -98.66 -66.53 -41.96
C PRO A 33 -99.98 -65.77 -42.23
N ALA A 34 -100.58 -65.99 -43.40
CA ALA A 34 -101.97 -65.63 -43.69
C ALA A 34 -102.49 -66.43 -44.91
N ALA A 35 -103.79 -66.32 -45.19
CA ALA A 35 -104.38 -66.87 -46.42
C ALA A 35 -103.71 -66.26 -47.68
N PRO A 36 -103.66 -66.98 -48.83
CA PRO A 36 -102.97 -66.52 -50.05
C PRO A 36 -103.40 -65.14 -50.57
N ALA A 37 -104.63 -64.72 -50.24
CA ALA A 37 -105.18 -63.42 -50.62
C ALA A 37 -104.74 -62.25 -49.72
N SER A 38 -104.13 -62.51 -48.56
CA SER A 38 -103.68 -61.46 -47.64
C SER A 38 -102.28 -60.95 -48.01
N PRO A 39 -102.01 -59.63 -47.96
CA PRO A 39 -100.65 -59.08 -48.01
C PRO A 39 -99.72 -59.66 -46.95
N ASP A 40 -100.24 -60.10 -45.80
CA ASP A 40 -99.44 -60.71 -44.73
C ASP A 40 -98.86 -62.08 -45.13
N SER A 41 -99.36 -62.68 -46.22
CA SER A 41 -98.75 -63.87 -46.84
C SER A 41 -97.53 -63.56 -47.72
N ALA A 42 -97.14 -62.29 -47.83
CA ALA A 42 -95.98 -61.87 -48.61
C ALA A 42 -94.66 -62.15 -47.90
N MET A 43 -93.72 -62.71 -48.66
CA MET A 43 -92.34 -62.93 -48.27
C MET A 43 -91.42 -62.07 -49.14
N PHE A 44 -90.22 -61.76 -48.64
CA PHE A 44 -89.18 -61.16 -49.47
C PHE A 44 -88.73 -62.16 -50.55
N THR A 45 -88.34 -61.63 -51.70
CA THR A 45 -87.78 -62.44 -52.79
C THR A 45 -86.30 -62.73 -52.56
N LEU A 46 -85.74 -63.71 -53.27
CA LEU A 46 -84.29 -63.95 -53.26
C LEU A 46 -83.50 -62.75 -53.80
N GLU A 47 -84.10 -61.99 -54.72
CA GLU A 47 -83.55 -60.73 -55.25
C GLU A 47 -83.43 -59.67 -54.13
N ASP A 48 -84.47 -59.52 -53.31
CA ASP A 48 -84.46 -58.59 -52.16
C ASP A 48 -83.35 -58.93 -51.16
N ILE A 49 -83.19 -60.22 -50.85
CA ILE A 49 -82.18 -60.70 -49.89
C ILE A 49 -80.77 -60.50 -50.46
N PHE A 50 -80.55 -60.82 -51.74
CA PHE A 50 -79.27 -60.60 -52.42
C PHE A 50 -78.88 -59.11 -52.38
N ASN A 51 -79.79 -58.22 -52.79
CA ASN A 51 -79.51 -56.78 -52.85
C ASN A 51 -79.22 -56.18 -51.46
N ARG A 52 -79.87 -56.70 -50.41
CA ARG A 52 -79.59 -56.32 -49.03
C ARG A 52 -78.18 -56.70 -48.58
N LEU A 53 -77.68 -57.86 -49.01
CA LEU A 53 -76.32 -58.32 -48.69
C LEU A 53 -75.25 -57.64 -49.56
N ASP A 54 -75.54 -57.43 -50.84
CA ASP A 54 -74.57 -56.89 -51.81
C ASP A 54 -74.35 -55.37 -51.65
N SER A 55 -75.43 -54.60 -51.50
CA SER A 55 -75.38 -53.13 -51.51
C SER A 55 -76.00 -52.48 -50.27
N GLY A 56 -76.68 -53.26 -49.43
CA GLY A 56 -77.46 -52.73 -48.30
C GLY A 56 -78.85 -52.22 -48.67
N ALA A 57 -79.28 -52.32 -49.94
CA ALA A 57 -80.60 -51.91 -50.39
C ALA A 57 -81.72 -52.64 -49.62
N ALA A 58 -82.76 -51.91 -49.22
CA ALA A 58 -83.90 -52.49 -48.49
C ALA A 58 -84.79 -53.29 -49.45
N GLY A 59 -85.15 -54.51 -49.05
CA GLY A 59 -86.14 -55.33 -49.77
C GLY A 59 -87.56 -54.82 -49.60
N SER A 60 -88.45 -55.14 -50.55
CA SER A 60 -89.89 -54.84 -50.47
C SER A 60 -90.72 -56.09 -50.71
N LYS A 61 -91.72 -56.31 -49.86
CA LYS A 61 -92.67 -57.42 -50.05
C LYS A 61 -93.66 -57.09 -51.16
N ARG A 62 -94.27 -58.11 -51.78
CA ARG A 62 -95.40 -57.89 -52.70
C ARG A 62 -96.56 -57.19 -51.97
N ASP A 63 -97.19 -56.25 -52.66
CA ASP A 63 -98.42 -55.61 -52.20
C ASP A 63 -99.63 -56.35 -52.79
N GLY A 64 -100.50 -56.90 -51.93
CA GLY A 64 -101.74 -57.57 -52.35
C GLY A 64 -101.70 -59.10 -52.43
N ALA A 65 -102.76 -59.68 -53.01
CA ALA A 65 -102.99 -61.13 -53.10
C ALA A 65 -101.95 -61.85 -53.97
N PHE A 66 -101.71 -63.13 -53.72
CA PHE A 66 -100.91 -63.97 -54.62
C PHE A 66 -101.65 -64.12 -55.95
N VAL A 67 -100.99 -63.79 -57.06
CA VAL A 67 -101.55 -63.90 -58.41
C VAL A 67 -100.80 -64.99 -59.16
N GLU A 68 -101.52 -66.00 -59.65
CA GLU A 68 -100.92 -67.02 -60.51
C GLU A 68 -100.42 -66.38 -61.82
N PRO A 69 -99.19 -66.71 -62.28
CA PRO A 69 -98.69 -66.22 -63.55
C PRO A 69 -99.59 -66.70 -64.70
N GLY A 70 -100.03 -65.79 -65.57
CA GLY A 70 -100.82 -66.14 -66.76
C GLY A 70 -100.05 -66.91 -67.84
N ALA A 71 -98.73 -67.04 -67.70
CA ALA A 71 -97.85 -67.83 -68.57
C ALA A 71 -96.62 -68.33 -67.78
N GLY A 72 -96.01 -69.42 -68.26
CA GLY A 72 -94.75 -69.93 -67.70
C GLY A 72 -93.57 -68.97 -67.91
N PRO A 73 -92.53 -69.03 -67.06
CA PRO A 73 -91.38 -68.13 -67.15
C PRO A 73 -90.57 -68.37 -68.43
N VAL A 74 -90.20 -67.29 -69.13
CA VAL A 74 -89.40 -67.31 -70.37
C VAL A 74 -87.97 -66.74 -70.20
N ALA A 75 -87.63 -66.28 -69.00
CA ALA A 75 -86.30 -65.84 -68.57
C ALA A 75 -86.12 -66.14 -67.07
N GLY A 76 -84.89 -66.16 -66.57
CA GLY A 76 -84.63 -66.32 -65.13
C GLY A 76 -85.25 -65.17 -64.34
N THR A 77 -86.16 -65.47 -63.41
CA THR A 77 -87.00 -64.50 -62.71
C THR A 77 -86.45 -64.04 -61.34
N GLY A 78 -85.17 -64.26 -61.05
CA GLY A 78 -84.51 -63.78 -59.83
C GLY A 78 -83.16 -64.45 -59.54
N LYS A 79 -82.52 -64.10 -58.42
CA LYS A 79 -81.29 -64.76 -57.93
C LYS A 79 -81.53 -66.17 -57.43
N THR A 80 -80.55 -67.03 -57.68
CA THR A 80 -80.45 -68.38 -57.11
C THR A 80 -80.02 -68.33 -55.65
N LEU A 81 -80.29 -69.40 -54.89
CA LEU A 81 -79.79 -69.55 -53.52
C LEU A 81 -78.25 -69.54 -53.47
N ASP A 82 -77.58 -70.08 -54.49
CA ASP A 82 -76.11 -70.08 -54.57
C ASP A 82 -75.56 -68.65 -54.75
N GLU A 83 -76.20 -67.82 -55.58
CA GLU A 83 -75.83 -66.40 -55.72
C GLU A 83 -76.06 -65.62 -54.41
N VAL A 84 -77.15 -65.91 -53.70
CA VAL A 84 -77.44 -65.29 -52.39
C VAL A 84 -76.36 -65.70 -51.37
N MET A 85 -76.04 -66.99 -51.27
CA MET A 85 -75.01 -67.48 -50.36
C MET A 85 -73.60 -67.01 -50.73
N GLY A 86 -73.31 -66.78 -52.01
CA GLY A 86 -72.05 -66.19 -52.46
C GLY A 86 -71.84 -64.75 -51.99
N LYS A 87 -72.90 -64.04 -51.57
CA LYS A 87 -72.84 -62.70 -50.96
C LYS A 87 -72.95 -62.70 -49.44
N ALA A 88 -73.36 -63.82 -48.85
CA ALA A 88 -73.40 -63.92 -47.41
C ALA A 88 -71.99 -63.75 -46.84
N PRO A 89 -71.83 -63.04 -45.70
CA PRO A 89 -70.52 -62.92 -45.07
C PRO A 89 -69.96 -64.32 -44.77
N ALA A 90 -68.63 -64.43 -44.79
CA ALA A 90 -67.89 -65.63 -44.37
C ALA A 90 -67.15 -65.38 -43.06
N VAL A 91 -66.91 -66.45 -42.29
CA VAL A 91 -66.07 -66.38 -41.08
C VAL A 91 -64.66 -65.97 -41.48
N ASP A 92 -64.11 -64.98 -40.76
CA ASP A 92 -62.77 -64.45 -40.95
C ASP A 92 -62.12 -64.17 -39.60
N ASP A 93 -61.53 -65.20 -39.00
CA ASP A 93 -60.80 -65.10 -37.73
C ASP A 93 -59.43 -64.43 -37.87
N ALA A 94 -58.96 -64.18 -39.11
CA ALA A 94 -57.65 -63.62 -39.36
C ALA A 94 -57.69 -62.08 -39.48
N ALA A 95 -58.69 -61.54 -40.17
CA ALA A 95 -58.83 -60.10 -40.41
C ALA A 95 -60.16 -59.52 -39.91
N GLY A 96 -61.09 -60.36 -39.44
CA GLY A 96 -62.35 -59.90 -38.86
C GLY A 96 -62.14 -59.03 -37.62
N ALA A 97 -62.89 -57.94 -37.54
CA ALA A 97 -62.86 -57.10 -36.34
C ALA A 97 -63.54 -57.82 -35.17
N GLY A 98 -62.88 -57.86 -34.01
CA GLY A 98 -63.52 -58.21 -32.74
C GLY A 98 -64.14 -56.99 -32.06
N VAL A 99 -64.89 -57.23 -30.98
CA VAL A 99 -65.50 -56.14 -30.20
C VAL A 99 -64.46 -55.15 -29.66
N ALA A 100 -63.22 -55.57 -29.41
CA ALA A 100 -62.13 -54.70 -28.96
C ALA A 100 -61.48 -53.87 -30.08
N ASN A 101 -61.83 -54.09 -31.35
CA ASN A 101 -61.28 -53.35 -32.48
C ASN A 101 -62.18 -52.21 -32.95
N VAL A 102 -63.44 -52.19 -32.49
CA VAL A 102 -64.45 -51.20 -32.89
C VAL A 102 -64.76 -50.28 -31.71
N LEU A 103 -64.91 -48.98 -31.99
CA LEU A 103 -65.19 -47.95 -30.99
C LEU A 103 -66.39 -48.31 -30.12
N ALA A 104 -66.25 -48.09 -28.80
CA ALA A 104 -67.27 -48.37 -27.81
C ALA A 104 -68.65 -47.80 -28.21
N GLY A 105 -69.67 -48.65 -28.18
CA GLY A 105 -71.06 -48.27 -28.50
C GLY A 105 -71.38 -48.16 -30.00
N LYS A 106 -70.41 -48.34 -30.91
CA LYS A 106 -70.68 -48.47 -32.35
C LYS A 106 -70.95 -49.92 -32.72
N THR A 107 -71.94 -50.15 -33.57
CA THR A 107 -72.32 -51.50 -34.02
C THR A 107 -71.61 -51.88 -35.31
N PHE A 108 -71.28 -53.16 -35.46
CA PHE A 108 -70.71 -53.73 -36.68
C PHE A 108 -71.20 -55.17 -36.89
N TRP A 109 -71.06 -55.70 -38.10
CA TRP A 109 -71.31 -57.12 -38.35
C TRP A 109 -70.02 -57.90 -38.16
N GLY A 110 -69.93 -58.66 -37.08
CA GLY A 110 -68.77 -59.47 -36.75
C GLY A 110 -68.67 -60.73 -37.60
N LEU A 111 -67.44 -61.05 -37.97
CA LEU A 111 -67.09 -62.20 -38.82
C LEU A 111 -66.35 -63.29 -38.05
N LEU A 112 -66.19 -63.15 -36.73
CA LEU A 112 -65.41 -64.08 -35.92
C LEU A 112 -66.21 -65.31 -35.53
N SER A 113 -65.55 -66.45 -35.42
CA SER A 113 -66.13 -67.68 -34.87
C SER A 113 -66.34 -67.56 -33.34
N GLY A 114 -66.98 -68.57 -32.73
CA GLY A 114 -67.06 -68.67 -31.26
C GLY A 114 -67.89 -67.60 -30.54
N GLY A 115 -68.89 -67.00 -31.20
CA GLY A 115 -69.79 -66.00 -30.61
C GLY A 115 -69.57 -64.57 -31.07
N GLY A 116 -68.54 -64.31 -31.90
CA GLY A 116 -68.30 -63.01 -32.53
C GLY A 116 -68.94 -62.83 -33.91
N TRP A 117 -69.83 -63.74 -34.32
CA TRP A 117 -70.56 -63.69 -35.59
C TRP A 117 -71.84 -62.85 -35.45
N GLY A 118 -72.21 -62.09 -36.47
CA GLY A 118 -73.48 -61.35 -36.50
C GLY A 118 -73.38 -59.91 -35.97
N LEU A 119 -74.50 -59.30 -35.59
CA LEU A 119 -74.50 -57.92 -35.09
C LEU A 119 -73.81 -57.84 -33.72
N GLN A 120 -72.69 -57.12 -33.67
CA GLN A 120 -71.87 -56.91 -32.49
C GLN A 120 -71.80 -55.41 -32.14
N THR A 121 -71.41 -55.10 -30.91
CA THR A 121 -71.14 -53.72 -30.45
C THR A 121 -69.69 -53.60 -29.99
N GLY A 122 -68.99 -52.59 -30.48
CA GLY A 122 -67.61 -52.29 -30.13
C GLY A 122 -67.44 -51.93 -28.65
N THR A 123 -66.22 -52.11 -28.17
CA THR A 123 -65.77 -51.90 -26.78
C THR A 123 -64.45 -51.13 -26.69
N LEU A 124 -63.81 -50.80 -27.83
CA LEU A 124 -62.57 -50.04 -27.85
C LEU A 124 -62.81 -48.64 -27.28
N ALA A 125 -62.13 -48.30 -26.19
CA ALA A 125 -62.33 -47.05 -25.50
C ALA A 125 -61.72 -45.87 -26.27
N ALA A 126 -62.41 -44.73 -26.27
CA ALA A 126 -61.80 -43.44 -26.55
C ALA A 126 -60.97 -43.02 -25.33
N GLN A 127 -59.75 -42.53 -25.58
CA GLN A 127 -58.80 -42.15 -24.55
C GLN A 127 -58.44 -40.67 -24.70
N THR A 128 -58.00 -40.07 -23.60
CA THR A 128 -57.45 -38.71 -23.57
C THR A 128 -56.07 -38.77 -22.94
N PRO A 129 -55.00 -38.30 -23.62
CA PRO A 129 -53.66 -38.34 -23.06
C PRO A 129 -53.54 -37.46 -21.82
N THR A 130 -52.68 -37.83 -20.87
CA THR A 130 -52.36 -36.99 -19.70
C THR A 130 -50.85 -36.89 -19.51
N ASN A 131 -50.37 -35.78 -18.94
CA ASN A 131 -48.96 -35.59 -18.55
C ASN A 131 -48.62 -36.14 -17.15
N THR A 132 -49.56 -36.82 -16.48
CA THR A 132 -49.35 -37.35 -15.13
C THR A 132 -48.76 -38.75 -15.11
N THR A 133 -48.79 -39.45 -16.25
CA THR A 133 -48.26 -40.81 -16.43
C THR A 133 -47.44 -40.90 -17.71
N VAL A 134 -46.40 -41.72 -17.69
CA VAL A 134 -45.59 -41.99 -18.90
C VAL A 134 -46.32 -42.97 -19.83
N GLU A 135 -47.02 -43.96 -19.26
CA GLU A 135 -47.80 -44.93 -20.02
C GLU A 135 -49.22 -44.42 -20.26
N GLN A 136 -49.72 -44.63 -21.48
CA GLN A 136 -51.08 -44.29 -21.89
C GLN A 136 -51.83 -45.58 -22.24
N PRO A 137 -53.12 -45.71 -21.85
CA PRO A 137 -53.89 -46.94 -22.09
C PRO A 137 -54.10 -47.20 -23.59
N ALA A 138 -54.32 -48.46 -23.98
CA ALA A 138 -54.74 -48.78 -25.34
C ALA A 138 -56.12 -48.16 -25.65
N GLY A 139 -56.30 -47.65 -26.86
CA GLY A 139 -57.55 -47.03 -27.30
C GLY A 139 -57.39 -46.17 -28.53
N ILE A 140 -58.47 -45.46 -28.87
CA ILE A 140 -58.49 -44.45 -29.94
C ILE A 140 -58.28 -43.07 -29.32
N TYR A 141 -57.41 -42.28 -29.93
CA TYR A 141 -57.12 -40.90 -29.54
C TYR A 141 -57.57 -39.97 -30.65
N GLU A 142 -58.29 -38.91 -30.28
CA GLU A 142 -58.59 -37.81 -31.20
C GLU A 142 -57.30 -37.04 -31.56
N ALA A 143 -57.31 -36.24 -32.62
CA ALA A 143 -56.15 -35.40 -32.94
C ALA A 143 -55.87 -34.40 -31.81
N PHE A 144 -54.62 -34.32 -31.33
CA PHE A 144 -54.21 -33.44 -30.23
C PHE A 144 -52.82 -32.83 -30.46
N ASN A 145 -52.48 -31.82 -29.66
CA ASN A 145 -51.14 -31.20 -29.63
C ASN A 145 -50.44 -31.55 -28.31
N LEU A 146 -49.21 -32.06 -28.38
CA LEU A 146 -48.44 -32.46 -27.18
C LEU A 146 -48.22 -31.29 -26.19
N SER A 147 -48.08 -30.05 -26.65
CA SER A 147 -47.93 -28.90 -25.76
C SER A 147 -49.21 -28.52 -25.00
N THR A 148 -50.36 -29.03 -25.45
CA THR A 148 -51.63 -28.91 -24.69
C THR A 148 -51.81 -30.03 -23.67
N VAL A 149 -51.14 -31.16 -23.87
CA VAL A 149 -51.10 -32.28 -22.91
C VAL A 149 -50.16 -31.95 -21.77
N ASP A 150 -48.97 -31.41 -22.10
CA ASP A 150 -47.99 -30.95 -21.11
C ASP A 150 -47.53 -29.52 -21.42
N ALA A 151 -47.99 -28.57 -20.60
CA ALA A 151 -47.64 -27.16 -20.75
C ALA A 151 -46.14 -26.89 -20.52
N ASP A 152 -45.43 -27.80 -19.86
CA ASP A 152 -43.99 -27.69 -19.67
C ASP A 152 -43.19 -28.02 -20.94
N LEU A 153 -43.84 -28.63 -21.96
CA LEU A 153 -43.25 -28.87 -23.28
C LEU A 153 -43.23 -27.57 -24.11
N VAL A 154 -42.40 -26.63 -23.69
CA VAL A 154 -42.16 -25.33 -24.33
C VAL A 154 -40.67 -25.07 -24.49
N ALA A 155 -40.30 -24.30 -25.52
CA ALA A 155 -38.90 -24.02 -25.85
C ALA A 155 -38.08 -23.48 -24.66
N GLY A 156 -38.70 -22.63 -23.83
CA GLY A 156 -38.04 -22.03 -22.65
C GLY A 156 -37.68 -23.01 -21.53
N ASN A 157 -38.28 -24.21 -21.50
CA ASN A 157 -37.96 -25.25 -20.52
C ASN A 157 -36.95 -26.28 -21.08
N ILE A 158 -36.73 -26.26 -22.40
CA ILE A 158 -35.84 -27.19 -23.08
C ILE A 158 -34.48 -26.51 -23.24
N LYS A 159 -33.42 -27.24 -22.90
CA LYS A 159 -32.02 -26.79 -23.08
C LYS A 159 -31.80 -26.28 -24.51
N LYS A 160 -31.12 -25.14 -24.64
CA LYS A 160 -30.79 -24.53 -25.94
C LYS A 160 -30.20 -25.54 -26.92
N ASP A 161 -30.68 -25.48 -28.17
CA ASP A 161 -30.29 -26.33 -29.31
C ASP A 161 -30.64 -27.82 -29.17
N VAL A 162 -31.30 -28.24 -28.08
CA VAL A 162 -31.88 -29.59 -27.96
C VAL A 162 -33.28 -29.58 -28.55
N VAL A 163 -33.61 -30.61 -29.35
CA VAL A 163 -34.94 -30.78 -29.95
C VAL A 163 -35.68 -31.92 -29.25
N ILE A 164 -36.83 -31.64 -28.65
CA ILE A 164 -37.74 -32.64 -28.06
C ILE A 164 -39.09 -32.51 -28.75
N PHE A 165 -39.54 -33.60 -29.41
CA PHE A 165 -40.80 -33.64 -30.17
C PHE A 165 -40.98 -32.49 -31.19
N GLY A 166 -39.89 -32.05 -31.83
CA GLY A 166 -39.91 -30.97 -32.82
C GLY A 166 -39.86 -29.55 -32.25
N ILE A 167 -39.83 -29.37 -30.93
CA ILE A 167 -39.61 -28.07 -30.28
C ILE A 167 -38.11 -27.91 -29.98
N THR A 168 -37.50 -26.90 -30.59
CA THR A 168 -36.10 -26.52 -30.30
C THR A 168 -36.05 -25.69 -29.02
N GLY A 169 -35.21 -26.12 -28.07
CA GLY A 169 -35.03 -25.44 -26.81
C GLY A 169 -34.32 -24.10 -26.93
N THR A 170 -34.65 -23.21 -26.01
CA THR A 170 -34.08 -21.85 -25.88
C THR A 170 -33.56 -21.55 -24.48
N ALA A 171 -33.66 -22.50 -23.52
CA ALA A 171 -33.13 -22.32 -22.18
C ALA A 171 -31.60 -22.24 -22.20
N ASP A 172 -31.05 -21.06 -21.91
CA ASP A 172 -29.61 -20.87 -21.83
C ASP A 172 -29.01 -21.70 -20.68
N VAL A 173 -27.85 -22.29 -20.94
CA VAL A 173 -27.10 -23.08 -19.96
C VAL A 173 -26.09 -22.15 -19.30
N PRO A 174 -26.03 -22.09 -17.97
CA PRO A 174 -24.99 -21.34 -17.28
C PRO A 174 -23.61 -21.74 -17.79
N SER A 175 -22.85 -20.74 -18.22
CA SER A 175 -21.54 -20.90 -18.84
C SER A 175 -20.59 -19.84 -18.29
N GLY A 176 -19.28 -20.05 -18.49
CA GLY A 176 -18.23 -19.21 -17.92
C GLY A 176 -17.13 -20.04 -17.29
N ASN A 177 -15.99 -19.40 -17.03
CA ASN A 177 -14.79 -20.04 -16.47
C ASN A 177 -14.46 -19.55 -15.05
N ALA A 178 -15.26 -18.66 -14.47
CA ALA A 178 -15.08 -18.23 -13.09
C ALA A 178 -15.09 -19.44 -12.15
N VAL A 179 -14.15 -19.47 -11.22
CA VAL A 179 -14.14 -20.40 -10.09
C VAL A 179 -14.53 -19.66 -8.81
N ALA A 180 -14.77 -20.39 -7.72
CA ALA A 180 -15.15 -19.78 -6.44
C ALA A 180 -14.13 -18.72 -5.99
N ALA A 181 -12.83 -18.95 -6.22
CA ALA A 181 -11.76 -18.01 -5.87
C ALA A 181 -11.76 -16.70 -6.67
N ASP A 182 -12.49 -16.61 -7.79
CA ASP A 182 -12.59 -15.39 -8.60
C ASP A 182 -13.76 -14.49 -8.16
N VAL A 183 -14.66 -15.02 -7.34
CA VAL A 183 -15.93 -14.36 -6.98
C VAL A 183 -15.93 -14.04 -5.50
N LEU A 184 -16.34 -12.82 -5.14
CA LEU A 184 -16.41 -12.33 -3.76
C LEU A 184 -17.22 -13.25 -2.84
N THR A 185 -16.71 -13.45 -1.63
CA THR A 185 -17.43 -14.13 -0.54
C THR A 185 -18.79 -13.44 -0.33
N GLY A 186 -19.86 -14.25 -0.23
CA GLY A 186 -21.24 -13.77 -0.12
C GLY A 186 -21.89 -13.41 -1.46
N LYS A 187 -21.19 -13.55 -2.60
CA LYS A 187 -21.78 -13.48 -3.95
C LYS A 187 -21.90 -14.89 -4.53
N THR A 188 -22.87 -15.05 -5.43
CA THR A 188 -23.09 -16.30 -6.17
C THR A 188 -22.80 -16.12 -7.66
N PHE A 189 -22.37 -17.19 -8.32
CA PHE A 189 -22.18 -17.26 -9.76
C PHE A 189 -22.65 -18.62 -10.28
N SER A 190 -22.81 -18.74 -11.60
CA SER A 190 -23.18 -20.01 -12.24
C SER A 190 -22.23 -20.26 -13.41
N ASN A 191 -21.79 -21.50 -13.58
CA ASN A 191 -20.91 -21.91 -14.67
C ASN A 191 -21.26 -23.34 -15.12
N ALA A 192 -20.44 -23.95 -15.97
CA ALA A 192 -20.67 -25.31 -16.46
C ALA A 192 -20.67 -26.38 -15.35
N GLY A 193 -20.09 -26.09 -14.17
CA GLY A 193 -20.07 -26.98 -13.00
C GLY A 193 -21.30 -26.88 -12.10
N GLY A 194 -22.14 -25.85 -12.25
CA GLY A 194 -23.37 -25.71 -11.45
C GLY A 194 -23.99 -24.31 -11.44
N VAL A 195 -25.22 -24.25 -10.93
CA VAL A 195 -25.96 -23.01 -10.69
C VAL A 195 -25.84 -22.56 -9.24
N GLY A 196 -25.72 -21.24 -9.01
CA GLY A 196 -25.73 -20.68 -7.66
C GLY A 196 -24.52 -21.05 -6.79
N LEU A 197 -23.37 -21.31 -7.42
CA LEU A 197 -22.11 -21.56 -6.73
C LEU A 197 -21.69 -20.33 -5.92
N SER A 198 -21.12 -20.55 -4.73
CA SER A 198 -20.70 -19.46 -3.84
C SER A 198 -19.26 -19.04 -4.11
N GLY A 199 -19.00 -17.73 -4.12
CA GLY A 199 -17.66 -17.16 -4.17
C GLY A 199 -16.89 -17.32 -2.85
N THR A 200 -15.56 -17.36 -2.93
CA THR A 200 -14.63 -17.47 -1.81
C THR A 200 -13.53 -16.41 -1.83
N MET A 201 -13.53 -15.48 -2.79
CA MET A 201 -12.57 -14.37 -2.81
C MET A 201 -12.80 -13.48 -1.59
N ALA A 202 -11.73 -13.23 -0.83
CA ALA A 202 -11.79 -12.34 0.32
C ALA A 202 -12.02 -10.88 -0.12
N ASN A 203 -12.83 -10.14 0.62
CA ASN A 203 -12.93 -8.69 0.49
C ASN A 203 -11.93 -8.04 1.45
N VAL A 204 -10.85 -7.48 0.92
CA VAL A 204 -9.83 -6.75 1.69
C VAL A 204 -10.31 -5.34 2.00
N GLY A 205 -11.11 -4.74 1.11
CA GLY A 205 -11.54 -3.34 1.24
C GLY A 205 -10.39 -2.36 1.04
N GLN A 206 -10.28 -1.38 1.94
CA GLN A 206 -9.18 -0.42 1.97
C GLN A 206 -7.91 -1.08 2.52
N GLN A 207 -6.82 -1.03 1.75
CA GLN A 207 -5.49 -1.38 2.25
C GLN A 207 -4.55 -0.18 2.19
N ASN A 208 -4.17 0.35 3.36
CA ASN A 208 -3.13 1.36 3.47
C ASN A 208 -1.78 0.69 3.75
N ILE A 209 -0.76 1.06 2.99
CA ILE A 209 0.59 0.51 3.06
C ILE A 209 1.54 1.63 3.49
N THR A 210 2.27 1.39 4.58
CA THR A 210 3.42 2.21 4.97
C THR A 210 4.68 1.64 4.32
N PRO A 211 5.36 2.38 3.43
CA PRO A 211 6.64 1.95 2.87
C PRO A 211 7.70 1.70 3.95
N GLY A 212 8.70 0.89 3.60
CA GLY A 212 9.87 0.67 4.44
C GLY A 212 11.02 0.15 3.60
N THR A 213 12.15 -0.16 4.23
CA THR A 213 13.36 -0.63 3.53
C THR A 213 13.27 -2.05 3.00
N SER A 214 12.25 -2.81 3.40
CA SER A 214 11.98 -4.17 2.88
C SER A 214 10.61 -4.22 2.21
N ALA A 215 10.46 -5.12 1.23
CA ALA A 215 9.21 -5.32 0.50
C ALA A 215 8.00 -5.46 1.44
N ARG A 216 6.91 -4.78 1.10
CA ARG A 216 5.63 -4.89 1.79
C ARG A 216 4.72 -5.81 0.98
N THR A 217 4.06 -6.75 1.65
CA THR A 217 3.10 -7.65 1.00
C THR A 217 1.76 -6.95 0.78
N ILE A 218 1.17 -7.12 -0.39
CA ILE A 218 -0.21 -6.72 -0.69
C ILE A 218 -1.10 -7.92 -0.38
N THR A 219 -2.19 -7.70 0.35
CA THR A 219 -3.10 -8.80 0.72
C THR A 219 -3.83 -9.30 -0.51
N GLN A 220 -3.86 -10.62 -0.73
CA GLN A 220 -4.63 -11.18 -1.85
C GLN A 220 -6.13 -11.05 -1.60
N GLY A 221 -6.87 -10.63 -2.63
CA GLY A 221 -8.33 -10.48 -2.59
C GLY A 221 -8.80 -9.24 -3.35
N TYR A 222 -10.06 -8.89 -3.16
CA TYR A 222 -10.65 -7.68 -3.73
C TYR A 222 -10.32 -6.46 -2.87
N HIS A 223 -9.75 -5.44 -3.51
CA HIS A 223 -9.49 -4.12 -2.92
C HIS A 223 -10.52 -3.14 -3.47
N ASP A 224 -11.05 -2.26 -2.62
CA ASP A 224 -12.09 -1.31 -3.03
C ASP A 224 -11.55 -0.06 -3.75
N GLY A 225 -10.23 -0.01 -3.98
CA GLY A 225 -9.54 1.10 -4.65
C GLY A 225 -9.34 2.34 -3.78
N THR A 226 -9.73 2.30 -2.51
CA THR A 226 -9.55 3.43 -1.57
C THR A 226 -8.26 3.33 -0.74
N GLY A 227 -7.50 2.24 -0.91
CA GLY A 227 -6.19 2.04 -0.29
C GLY A 227 -5.14 3.00 -0.83
N THR A 228 -4.10 3.26 -0.03
CA THR A 228 -3.02 4.19 -0.37
C THR A 228 -1.65 3.65 0.03
N VAL A 229 -0.61 4.10 -0.68
CA VAL A 229 0.77 4.00 -0.21
C VAL A 229 1.16 5.41 0.25
N ALA A 230 1.38 5.58 1.56
CA ALA A 230 1.67 6.91 2.10
C ALA A 230 3.00 7.43 1.54
N GLY A 231 3.00 8.67 1.04
CA GLY A 231 4.23 9.39 0.73
C GLY A 231 4.96 9.77 2.03
N ASP A 232 6.27 9.96 1.94
CA ASP A 232 7.09 10.40 3.07
C ASP A 232 7.37 11.91 2.93
N ALA A 233 6.91 12.71 3.90
CA ALA A 233 7.16 14.15 3.91
C ALA A 233 8.65 14.50 4.09
N GLY A 234 9.45 13.55 4.60
CA GLY A 234 10.90 13.64 4.70
C GLY A 234 11.62 13.42 3.36
N LEU A 235 10.93 13.00 2.30
CA LEU A 235 11.48 12.88 0.94
C LEU A 235 11.62 14.27 0.29
N VAL A 236 12.53 15.06 0.84
CA VAL A 236 12.87 16.42 0.41
C VAL A 236 14.37 16.55 0.22
N SER A 237 14.79 17.46 -0.66
CA SER A 237 16.20 17.63 -1.05
C SER A 237 17.13 17.81 0.15
N GLY A 238 16.72 18.58 1.18
CA GLY A 238 17.53 18.85 2.38
C GLY A 238 17.76 17.64 3.31
N ASN A 239 17.07 16.51 3.12
CA ASN A 239 17.29 15.29 3.90
C ASN A 239 18.11 14.23 3.14
N ILE A 240 18.45 14.50 1.88
CA ILE A 240 19.12 13.55 0.99
C ILE A 240 20.53 14.06 0.75
N HIS A 241 21.52 13.18 0.94
CA HIS A 241 22.92 13.50 0.68
C HIS A 241 23.15 14.00 -0.76
N SER A 242 24.00 15.01 -0.89
CA SER A 242 24.49 15.54 -2.16
C SER A 242 24.96 14.40 -3.09
N GLY A 243 24.57 14.47 -4.36
CA GLY A 243 24.88 13.47 -5.37
C GLY A 243 24.00 12.20 -5.34
N VAL A 244 23.14 12.03 -4.33
CA VAL A 244 22.16 10.94 -4.26
C VAL A 244 20.81 11.41 -4.82
N THR A 245 20.11 10.53 -5.54
CA THR A 245 18.73 10.77 -5.99
C THR A 245 17.84 9.62 -5.53
N ILE A 246 16.78 9.93 -4.80
CA ILE A 246 15.79 8.96 -4.30
C ILE A 246 14.42 9.36 -4.85
N PHE A 247 13.77 8.47 -5.59
CA PHE A 247 12.46 8.73 -6.24
C PHE A 247 12.41 10.06 -7.01
N SER A 248 13.46 10.36 -7.78
CA SER A 248 13.63 11.60 -8.57
C SER A 248 13.78 12.89 -7.75
N VAL A 249 13.92 12.80 -6.42
CA VAL A 249 14.33 13.93 -5.57
C VAL A 249 15.84 13.91 -5.43
N THR A 250 16.50 14.92 -6.01
CA THR A 250 17.96 15.09 -5.92
C THR A 250 18.35 15.69 -4.57
N GLY A 251 19.40 15.17 -3.96
CA GLY A 251 19.94 15.68 -2.69
C GLY A 251 20.51 17.09 -2.79
N ASP A 252 20.37 17.84 -1.69
CA ASP A 252 20.84 19.20 -1.59
C ASP A 252 22.38 19.22 -1.62
N PRO A 253 23.02 20.07 -2.44
CA PRO A 253 24.47 20.17 -2.50
C PRO A 253 25.14 20.51 -1.16
N ASN A 254 24.41 21.07 -0.19
CA ASN A 254 24.90 21.43 1.14
C ASN A 254 24.77 20.30 2.18
N VAL A 255 24.13 19.18 1.85
CA VAL A 255 23.98 18.02 2.74
C VAL A 255 25.05 17.00 2.41
N VAL A 256 26.16 17.03 3.14
CA VAL A 256 27.34 16.18 2.88
C VAL A 256 27.63 15.27 4.07
N ASN A 257 28.34 14.16 3.83
CA ASN A 257 28.85 13.33 4.91
C ASN A 257 30.10 13.99 5.52
N THR A 258 30.04 14.30 6.82
CA THR A 258 31.11 14.96 7.58
C THR A 258 31.91 14.01 8.47
N SER A 259 31.65 12.69 8.40
CA SER A 259 32.32 11.68 9.24
C SER A 259 33.82 11.55 8.97
N SER A 260 34.30 12.04 7.83
CA SER A 260 35.73 12.07 7.49
C SER A 260 36.44 13.36 7.91
N GLY A 261 35.73 14.34 8.49
CA GLY A 261 36.35 15.56 9.01
C GLY A 261 37.23 15.23 10.21
N ASP A 262 38.41 15.85 10.30
CA ASP A 262 39.40 15.61 11.36
C ASP A 262 39.90 16.91 12.04
N ALA A 263 39.40 18.07 11.60
CA ALA A 263 39.81 19.36 12.12
C ALA A 263 39.40 19.56 13.59
N ALA A 264 40.39 19.78 14.47
CA ALA A 264 40.16 20.22 15.83
C ALA A 264 40.02 21.76 15.88
N ALA A 265 39.51 22.28 17.00
CA ALA A 265 39.40 23.72 17.22
C ALA A 265 40.76 24.44 17.07
N GLY A 266 41.86 23.79 17.49
CA GLY A 266 43.22 24.30 17.34
C GLY A 266 43.74 24.35 15.91
N ASP A 267 43.11 23.66 14.95
CA ASP A 267 43.50 23.67 13.54
C ASP A 267 42.80 24.78 12.75
N ILE A 268 41.75 25.36 13.33
CA ILE A 268 40.85 26.31 12.68
C ILE A 268 41.08 27.70 13.27
N ARG A 269 41.24 28.71 12.41
CA ARG A 269 41.40 30.11 12.83
C ARG A 269 40.29 30.57 13.77
N ALA A 270 40.66 31.36 14.78
CA ALA A 270 39.74 31.92 15.76
C ALA A 270 38.48 32.51 15.10
N GLY A 271 37.31 32.03 15.54
CA GLY A 271 36.00 32.48 15.04
C GLY A 271 35.54 31.90 13.70
N LYS A 272 36.35 31.09 13.01
CA LYS A 272 35.90 30.28 11.86
C LYS A 272 35.24 28.99 12.35
N LYS A 273 34.35 28.44 11.52
CA LYS A 273 33.57 27.24 11.84
C LYS A 273 33.80 26.15 10.80
N ALA A 274 33.81 24.91 11.24
CA ALA A 274 33.78 23.71 10.40
C ALA A 274 32.78 22.69 10.98
N TRP A 275 32.49 21.64 10.22
CA TRP A 275 31.66 20.53 10.67
C TRP A 275 32.44 19.22 10.63
N VAL A 276 32.47 18.50 11.74
CA VAL A 276 33.17 17.23 11.91
C VAL A 276 32.23 16.26 12.61
N ASP A 277 31.98 15.10 12.00
CA ASP A 277 31.08 14.05 12.50
C ASP A 277 29.72 14.59 13.00
N GLY A 278 29.14 15.50 12.22
CA GLY A 278 27.86 16.15 12.53
C GLY A 278 27.91 17.29 13.57
N ALA A 279 29.07 17.54 14.22
CA ALA A 279 29.24 18.60 15.20
C ALA A 279 29.84 19.87 14.59
N GLU A 280 29.37 21.05 15.01
CA GLU A 280 30.02 22.32 14.69
C GLU A 280 31.30 22.49 15.53
N VAL A 281 32.43 22.69 14.88
CA VAL A 281 33.74 22.98 15.50
C VAL A 281 34.07 24.45 15.26
N THR A 282 34.19 25.23 16.35
CA THR A 282 34.63 26.63 16.27
C THR A 282 36.13 26.72 16.53
N GLY A 283 36.85 27.42 15.65
CA GLY A 283 38.29 27.57 15.72
C GLY A 283 38.78 28.44 16.87
N THR A 284 39.95 28.09 17.38
CA THR A 284 40.69 28.78 18.45
C THR A 284 42.13 29.13 18.06
N LEU A 285 42.56 28.80 16.84
CA LEU A 285 43.91 29.11 16.38
C LEU A 285 44.08 30.63 16.23
N ASP A 286 44.92 31.21 17.09
CA ASP A 286 45.42 32.57 16.97
C ASP A 286 46.89 32.52 16.51
N PRO A 287 47.18 32.78 15.23
CA PRO A 287 48.56 32.74 14.70
C PRO A 287 49.44 33.88 15.25
N ASP A 288 48.84 34.92 15.83
CA ASP A 288 49.55 36.07 16.38
C ASP A 288 49.73 35.96 17.91
N ALA A 289 49.34 34.82 18.50
CA ALA A 289 49.52 34.55 19.92
C ALA A 289 51.01 34.33 20.24
N ILE A 290 51.54 35.11 21.17
CA ILE A 290 52.90 34.92 21.67
C ILE A 290 52.86 33.78 22.69
N PRO A 291 53.62 32.69 22.49
CA PRO A 291 53.67 31.60 23.45
C PRO A 291 54.34 32.06 24.74
N CYS A 292 53.87 31.55 25.88
CA CYS A 292 54.56 31.70 27.15
C CYS A 292 55.28 30.40 27.47
N SER A 293 56.62 30.43 27.49
CA SER A 293 57.46 29.27 27.84
C SER A 293 57.56 29.02 29.34
N GLY A 294 57.21 30.01 30.17
CA GLY A 294 57.24 29.93 31.62
C GLY A 294 55.86 30.07 32.26
N THR A 295 55.79 30.80 33.39
CA THR A 295 54.55 30.93 34.16
C THR A 295 53.78 32.16 33.72
N ARG A 296 52.46 32.02 33.46
CA ARG A 296 51.60 33.17 33.18
C ARG A 296 51.13 33.88 34.43
N TRP A 297 51.15 35.21 34.41
CA TRP A 297 50.84 36.09 35.51
C TRP A 297 49.91 37.23 35.08
N SER A 298 48.96 37.55 35.96
CA SER A 298 48.34 38.88 36.03
C SER A 298 49.26 39.83 36.82
N ASN A 299 48.82 41.07 37.06
CA ASN A 299 49.56 41.99 37.93
C ASN A 299 49.47 41.65 39.44
N THR A 300 48.65 40.68 39.84
CA THR A 300 48.42 40.33 41.25
C THR A 300 48.72 38.87 41.58
N GLU A 301 48.56 37.95 40.62
CA GLU A 301 48.72 36.52 40.84
C GLU A 301 49.06 35.74 39.55
N VAL A 302 49.50 34.48 39.73
CA VAL A 302 49.62 33.49 38.64
C VAL A 302 48.23 33.26 38.02
N ASN A 303 48.10 33.50 36.73
CA ASN A 303 46.83 33.41 36.01
C ASN A 303 47.05 32.89 34.58
N PRO A 304 46.43 31.77 34.16
CA PRO A 304 46.58 31.22 32.79
C PRO A 304 46.17 32.19 31.67
N ASN A 305 45.33 33.18 31.96
CA ASN A 305 44.91 34.22 31.01
C ASN A 305 45.65 35.55 31.22
N GLY A 306 46.61 35.60 32.15
CA GLY A 306 47.36 36.80 32.47
C GLY A 306 48.25 37.30 31.33
N ARG A 307 48.50 38.60 31.32
CA ARG A 307 49.32 39.32 30.32
C ARG A 307 50.80 38.98 30.35
N TRP A 308 51.34 38.66 31.51
CA TRP A 308 52.78 38.57 31.71
C TRP A 308 53.23 37.12 31.66
N CYS A 309 54.32 36.86 30.94
CA CYS A 309 55.00 35.57 30.99
C CYS A 309 56.30 35.71 31.77
N ASP A 310 56.37 35.13 32.96
CA ASP A 310 57.64 34.95 33.67
C ASP A 310 58.40 33.81 33.01
N ASN A 311 59.44 34.14 32.24
CA ASN A 311 60.22 33.18 31.46
C ASN A 311 61.12 32.28 32.33
N SER A 312 61.17 32.51 33.66
CA SER A 312 62.01 31.76 34.61
C SER A 312 63.52 31.86 34.35
N ASP A 313 63.94 32.87 33.61
CA ASP A 313 65.33 33.17 33.23
C ASP A 313 65.74 34.60 33.63
N GLY A 314 65.01 35.20 34.58
CA GLY A 314 65.19 36.59 35.01
C GLY A 314 64.56 37.62 34.08
N THR A 315 63.74 37.19 33.11
CA THR A 315 62.98 38.08 32.22
C THR A 315 61.48 37.82 32.25
N VAL A 316 60.71 38.85 31.88
CA VAL A 316 59.25 38.76 31.75
C VAL A 316 58.83 39.27 30.38
N THR A 317 58.07 38.47 29.63
CA THR A 317 57.52 38.85 28.32
C THR A 317 56.12 39.46 28.49
N ASP A 318 55.86 40.58 27.83
CA ASP A 318 54.53 41.16 27.68
C ASP A 318 53.78 40.49 26.52
N LEU A 319 52.82 39.61 26.79
CA LEU A 319 52.18 38.79 25.75
C LEU A 319 51.16 39.56 24.90
N PHE A 320 50.61 40.66 25.42
CA PHE A 320 49.49 41.37 24.79
C PHE A 320 49.77 42.84 24.53
N GLY A 321 50.67 43.48 25.30
CA GLY A 321 50.83 44.92 25.30
C GLY A 321 49.59 45.67 25.81
N HIS A 322 49.69 46.99 25.86
CA HIS A 322 48.53 47.86 26.01
C HIS A 322 48.20 48.47 24.64
N ASN A 323 47.02 48.16 24.08
CA ASN A 323 46.64 48.53 22.71
C ASN A 323 47.70 48.10 21.66
N GLY A 324 48.31 46.94 21.86
CA GLY A 324 49.39 46.41 21.02
C GLY A 324 50.76 47.04 21.26
N ARG A 325 50.87 48.13 22.02
CA ARG A 325 52.16 48.71 22.40
C ARG A 325 52.81 47.87 23.50
N GLY A 326 54.06 47.49 23.31
CA GLY A 326 54.77 46.61 24.23
C GLY A 326 54.53 45.12 24.01
N LYS A 327 53.62 44.72 23.11
CA LYS A 327 53.38 43.30 22.78
C LYS A 327 54.68 42.66 22.28
N GLY A 328 55.07 41.58 22.93
CA GLY A 328 56.29 40.82 22.66
C GLY A 328 57.57 41.43 23.21
N LEU A 329 57.52 42.54 23.95
CA LEU A 329 58.73 43.05 24.61
C LEU A 329 59.09 42.19 25.82
N VAL A 330 60.39 42.06 26.04
CA VAL A 330 60.98 41.30 27.15
C VAL A 330 61.63 42.28 28.11
N TRP A 331 61.18 42.26 29.36
CA TRP A 331 61.58 43.16 30.43
C TRP A 331 62.45 42.43 31.44
N LEU A 332 63.38 43.15 32.06
CA LEU A 332 64.14 42.60 33.19
C LEU A 332 63.19 42.36 34.37
N LYS A 333 63.25 41.18 34.99
CA LYS A 333 62.37 40.83 36.11
C LYS A 333 62.61 41.71 37.34
N ASP A 334 63.89 41.96 37.66
CA ASP A 334 64.30 42.89 38.72
C ASP A 334 64.36 44.33 38.19
N ALA A 335 63.28 45.08 38.40
CA ALA A 335 63.14 46.48 38.00
C ALA A 335 64.05 47.43 38.80
N GLY A 336 64.61 46.98 39.93
CA GLY A 336 65.44 47.79 40.81
C GLY A 336 66.92 47.75 40.43
N TRP A 337 67.34 46.74 39.67
CA TRP A 337 68.75 46.49 39.34
C TRP A 337 69.48 47.69 38.73
N GLY A 338 68.81 48.45 37.85
CA GLY A 338 69.40 49.59 37.18
C GLY A 338 69.79 50.72 38.13
N GLY A 339 69.10 50.82 39.28
CA GLY A 339 69.24 51.92 40.22
C GLY A 339 68.91 53.28 39.60
N LYS A 340 69.19 54.35 40.35
CA LYS A 340 69.04 55.73 39.85
C LYS A 340 70.28 56.15 39.05
N LYS A 341 70.05 56.75 37.88
CA LYS A 341 71.08 57.26 36.97
C LYS A 341 70.61 58.56 36.32
N ALA A 342 71.54 59.43 35.97
CA ALA A 342 71.27 60.54 35.07
C ALA A 342 70.87 60.02 33.68
N TRP A 343 69.95 60.70 32.97
CA TRP A 343 69.48 60.27 31.65
C TRP A 343 70.61 60.24 30.61
N ARG A 344 71.44 61.29 30.62
CA ARG A 344 72.70 61.38 29.85
C ARG A 344 73.62 62.36 30.56
N VAL A 345 74.87 61.95 30.77
CA VAL A 345 75.91 62.87 31.21
C VAL A 345 76.53 63.47 29.95
N ASP A 346 76.08 64.67 29.57
CA ASP A 346 76.86 65.46 28.63
C ASP A 346 78.21 65.75 29.30
N GLY A 347 79.32 65.62 28.58
CA GLY A 347 80.67 65.83 29.13
C GLY A 347 80.98 67.25 29.60
N ASN A 348 79.97 68.04 29.97
CA ASN A 348 80.04 69.43 30.36
C ASN A 348 79.07 69.87 31.49
N SER A 349 78.48 68.99 32.29
CA SER A 349 77.78 69.39 33.53
C SER A 349 78.44 68.82 34.79
N VAL A 350 79.37 69.63 35.31
CA VAL A 350 79.76 69.86 36.71
C VAL A 350 79.21 68.93 37.81
N ASP A 351 80.12 68.16 38.41
CA ASP A 351 80.35 68.18 39.86
C ASP A 351 81.86 68.11 40.11
N GLY A 352 82.35 69.01 40.97
CA GLY A 352 83.77 69.14 41.28
C GLY A 352 84.30 67.97 42.11
N ALA A 353 84.57 66.84 41.49
CA ALA A 353 85.48 65.80 41.97
C ALA A 353 85.81 64.83 40.82
N GLY A 354 87.06 64.82 40.35
CA GLY A 354 87.68 63.70 39.63
C GLY A 354 86.92 63.12 38.42
N TYR A 355 87.00 63.79 37.27
CA TYR A 355 86.49 63.29 36.00
C TYR A 355 87.31 62.09 35.50
N ASN A 356 86.68 60.92 35.28
CA ASN A 356 87.25 59.80 34.50
C ASN A 356 86.35 59.52 33.27
N PRO A 357 86.75 59.94 32.05
CA PRO A 357 85.92 59.87 30.83
C PRO A 357 85.70 58.47 30.25
N VAL A 358 86.04 57.40 30.95
CA VAL A 358 86.05 56.03 30.37
C VAL A 358 84.74 55.24 30.62
N TYR A 359 83.84 55.71 31.49
CA TYR A 359 82.54 55.06 31.70
C TYR A 359 81.44 56.13 31.87
N TYR A 360 80.59 56.28 30.86
CA TYR A 360 79.33 57.00 31.00
C TYR A 360 78.40 56.16 31.91
N ASP A 361 78.32 56.43 33.22
CA ASP A 361 77.34 55.79 34.11
C ASP A 361 75.96 56.48 34.00
N ASP A 362 75.44 56.61 32.79
CA ASP A 362 74.11 57.15 32.51
C ASP A 362 73.06 56.07 32.26
N ALA A 363 71.78 56.45 32.22
CA ALA A 363 70.66 55.54 32.11
C ALA A 363 70.69 54.68 30.83
N HIS A 364 71.11 55.26 29.71
CA HIS A 364 71.25 54.54 28.45
C HIS A 364 72.35 53.50 28.51
N THR A 365 73.51 53.88 29.06
CA THR A 365 74.65 52.99 29.20
C THR A 365 74.36 51.91 30.22
N ARG A 366 73.74 52.24 31.35
CA ARG A 366 73.32 51.28 32.39
C ARG A 366 72.38 50.22 31.85
N ALA A 367 71.41 50.59 31.03
CA ALA A 367 70.55 49.61 30.35
C ALA A 367 71.31 48.82 29.29
N GLY A 368 72.15 49.48 28.49
CA GLY A 368 72.89 48.87 27.37
C GLY A 368 73.99 47.88 27.79
N ILE A 369 74.56 48.04 29.00
CA ILE A 369 75.57 47.12 29.52
C ILE A 369 74.99 45.81 30.05
N LEU A 370 73.67 45.74 30.26
CA LEU A 370 73.04 44.54 30.79
C LEU A 370 73.25 43.36 29.84
N SER A 371 73.73 42.24 30.39
CA SER A 371 73.82 40.98 29.68
C SER A 371 73.79 39.81 30.65
N SER A 372 73.44 38.62 30.14
CA SER A 372 73.48 37.38 30.92
C SER A 372 74.89 36.98 31.38
N THR A 373 75.95 37.61 30.87
CA THR A 373 77.35 37.30 31.19
C THR A 373 78.07 38.41 31.98
N MET A 374 77.43 39.56 32.24
CA MET A 374 78.07 40.66 32.96
C MET A 374 78.25 40.33 34.46
N SER A 375 79.35 40.82 35.04
CA SER A 375 79.52 40.85 36.50
C SER A 375 78.56 41.86 37.12
N GLY A 376 77.81 41.46 38.15
CA GLY A 376 76.84 42.31 38.83
C GLY A 376 75.46 42.39 38.17
N LYS A 377 75.13 41.48 37.23
CA LYS A 377 73.74 41.25 36.76
C LYS A 377 72.82 40.78 37.92
N PRO A 378 71.48 40.86 37.77
CA PRO A 378 70.57 40.15 38.66
C PRO A 378 70.89 38.65 38.68
N GLY A 379 70.84 38.04 39.87
CA GLY A 379 71.30 36.65 40.07
C GLY A 379 70.53 35.60 39.28
N ASP A 380 69.30 35.90 38.87
CA ASP A 380 68.41 35.03 38.11
C ASP A 380 68.45 35.25 36.59
N LEU A 381 69.12 36.30 36.09
CA LEU A 381 69.18 36.62 34.66
C LEU A 381 70.01 35.59 33.88
N ASN A 382 69.38 34.65 33.20
CA ASN A 382 70.01 33.58 32.43
C ASN A 382 69.37 33.41 31.04
N ASP A 383 68.95 34.53 30.44
CA ASP A 383 68.19 34.60 29.18
C ASP A 383 69.05 34.55 27.90
N GLY A 384 70.36 34.39 28.05
CA GLY A 384 71.32 34.38 26.95
C GLY A 384 71.60 35.75 26.32
N SER A 385 71.08 36.85 26.89
CA SER A 385 71.33 38.20 26.36
C SER A 385 72.82 38.55 26.37
N VAL A 386 73.25 39.28 25.35
CA VAL A 386 74.60 39.82 25.17
C VAL A 386 74.60 41.34 25.28
N LEU A 387 75.81 41.93 25.35
CA LEU A 387 75.99 43.38 25.44
C LEU A 387 75.27 44.09 24.29
N GLY A 388 74.42 45.07 24.62
CA GLY A 388 73.67 45.87 23.65
C GLY A 388 72.27 45.34 23.30
N ASP A 389 71.87 44.15 23.76
CA ASP A 389 70.50 43.65 23.56
C ASP A 389 69.46 44.47 24.31
N TRP A 390 69.86 44.94 25.50
CA TRP A 390 69.01 45.69 26.40
C TRP A 390 69.11 47.19 26.12
N ARG A 391 67.98 47.89 26.29
CA ARG A 391 67.91 49.34 26.14
C ARG A 391 66.92 49.93 27.14
N LEU A 392 66.97 51.25 27.22
CA LEU A 392 65.94 52.00 27.93
C LEU A 392 64.63 51.98 27.11
N PRO A 393 63.46 51.74 27.73
CA PRO A 393 62.17 51.71 27.04
C PRO A 393 61.83 53.07 26.48
N THR A 394 61.14 53.14 25.35
CA THR A 394 60.52 54.40 24.91
C THR A 394 59.40 54.78 25.88
N ILE A 395 58.99 56.05 25.88
CA ILE A 395 57.92 56.49 26.78
C ILE A 395 56.63 55.69 26.57
N GLU A 396 56.33 55.28 25.35
CA GLU A 396 55.13 54.51 25.03
C GLU A 396 55.19 53.07 25.51
N GLU A 397 56.38 52.45 25.49
CA GLU A 397 56.58 51.10 26.05
C GLU A 397 56.53 51.12 27.57
N LEU A 398 57.13 52.13 28.19
CA LEU A 398 57.11 52.31 29.65
C LEU A 398 55.69 52.63 30.16
N LYS A 399 54.91 53.45 29.43
CA LYS A 399 53.49 53.67 29.73
C LYS A 399 52.64 52.43 29.51
N ALA A 400 52.95 51.60 28.51
CA ALA A 400 52.21 50.36 28.28
C ALA A 400 52.30 49.40 29.47
N LEU A 401 53.41 49.40 30.22
CA LEU A 401 53.51 48.63 31.48
C LEU A 401 52.45 49.06 32.49
N THR A 402 52.22 50.36 32.64
CA THR A 402 51.42 50.95 33.72
C THR A 402 49.94 51.13 33.41
N HIS A 403 49.46 50.64 32.26
CA HIS A 403 48.08 50.76 31.79
C HIS A 403 47.45 49.41 31.42
N GLY A 404 46.13 49.31 31.57
CA GLY A 404 45.34 48.11 31.25
C GLY A 404 44.94 47.29 32.47
N THR A 405 44.34 46.12 32.24
CA THR A 405 43.83 45.24 33.30
C THR A 405 44.95 44.61 34.13
N ASP A 406 46.04 44.21 33.48
CA ASP A 406 47.24 43.67 34.13
C ASP A 406 48.36 44.71 34.14
N GLN A 407 48.07 45.93 34.60
CA GLN A 407 49.08 46.99 34.70
C GLN A 407 50.08 46.74 35.84
N ILE A 408 51.35 47.05 35.61
CA ILE A 408 52.42 46.98 36.59
C ILE A 408 52.53 48.29 37.36
N ARG A 409 52.50 48.17 38.69
CA ARG A 409 52.73 49.26 39.63
C ARG A 409 53.61 48.75 40.77
N SER A 410 54.17 49.66 41.57
CA SER A 410 54.99 49.29 42.74
C SER A 410 54.23 48.49 43.79
N ASP A 411 52.91 48.66 43.90
CA ASP A 411 52.03 47.93 44.81
C ASP A 411 51.44 46.63 44.20
N THR A 412 51.30 46.57 42.87
CA THR A 412 50.90 45.37 42.12
C THR A 412 51.91 45.05 41.02
N PRO A 413 53.10 44.53 41.37
CA PRO A 413 54.19 44.35 40.40
C PRO A 413 54.05 43.07 39.57
N GLY A 414 53.04 42.23 39.81
CA GLY A 414 52.88 40.95 39.14
C GLY A 414 54.12 40.06 39.28
N PRO A 415 54.70 39.56 38.18
CA PRO A 415 55.92 38.74 38.23
C PRO A 415 57.21 39.54 38.46
N PHE A 416 57.14 40.87 38.43
CA PHE A 416 58.32 41.72 38.59
C PHE A 416 58.72 41.89 40.05
N SER A 417 60.02 42.06 40.29
CA SER A 417 60.59 42.40 41.59
C SER A 417 61.27 43.76 41.53
N GLY A 418 61.52 44.39 42.69
CA GLY A 418 62.26 45.65 42.74
C GLY A 418 61.57 46.84 42.05
N VAL A 419 60.25 46.79 41.84
CA VAL A 419 59.49 47.91 41.26
C VAL A 419 59.33 49.01 42.32
N GLU A 420 60.04 50.12 42.14
CA GLU A 420 60.09 51.22 43.08
C GLU A 420 58.93 52.20 42.85
N SER A 421 58.40 52.78 43.93
CA SER A 421 57.34 53.80 43.86
C SER A 421 57.90 55.19 43.48
N ASP A 422 58.64 55.26 42.38
CA ASP A 422 59.39 56.43 41.96
C ASP A 422 59.37 56.56 40.42
N ASP A 423 60.04 57.59 39.90
CA ASP A 423 60.14 57.88 38.47
C ASP A 423 61.15 56.96 37.79
N TYR A 424 60.75 56.44 36.62
CA TYR A 424 61.58 55.62 35.75
C TYR A 424 61.86 56.34 34.45
N TRP A 425 63.11 56.31 34.02
CA TRP A 425 63.52 56.92 32.76
C TRP A 425 63.01 56.15 31.54
N SER A 426 62.58 56.90 30.53
CA SER A 426 62.43 56.40 29.16
C SER A 426 63.55 56.92 28.25
N SER A 427 63.81 56.26 27.12
CA SER A 427 64.73 56.72 26.06
C SER A 427 64.20 57.92 25.27
N THR A 428 62.99 58.38 25.56
CA THR A 428 62.37 59.49 24.84
C THR A 428 62.82 60.83 25.42
N SER A 429 63.55 61.60 24.62
CA SER A 429 63.84 63.00 24.92
C SER A 429 62.60 63.85 24.65
N ASN A 430 62.37 64.89 25.46
CA ASN A 430 61.40 65.92 25.10
C ASN A 430 62.01 66.85 24.05
N SER A 431 61.42 66.89 22.85
CA SER A 431 61.83 67.75 21.73
C SER A 431 60.88 68.93 21.50
N ALA A 432 59.80 69.03 22.29
CA ALA A 432 58.76 70.05 22.11
C ALA A 432 59.11 71.40 22.76
N LEU A 433 60.10 71.43 23.65
CA LEU A 433 60.62 72.65 24.26
C LEU A 433 61.93 73.03 23.56
N ALA A 434 62.22 74.33 23.46
CA ALA A 434 63.45 74.89 22.87
C ALA A 434 64.76 74.47 23.59
N TRP A 435 64.69 73.50 24.50
CA TRP A 435 65.74 73.05 25.39
C TRP A 435 65.77 71.51 25.42
N PRO A 436 66.76 70.85 24.78
CA PRO A 436 66.88 69.38 24.72
C PRO A 436 67.31 68.74 26.05
N PHE A 437 67.13 69.44 27.17
CA PHE A 437 67.61 69.06 28.51
C PHE A 437 66.65 68.17 29.29
N PHE A 438 65.45 67.90 28.77
CA PHE A 438 64.45 67.08 29.46
C PHE A 438 64.31 65.70 28.81
N GLY A 439 64.26 64.67 29.66
CA GLY A 439 63.85 63.31 29.30
C GLY A 439 62.44 63.04 29.82
N LYS A 440 61.75 62.08 29.20
CA LYS A 440 60.44 61.63 29.64
C LYS A 440 60.57 60.54 30.70
N ILE A 441 59.80 60.67 31.78
CA ILE A 441 59.73 59.72 32.90
C ILE A 441 58.31 59.20 33.09
N VAL A 442 58.18 58.06 33.77
CA VAL A 442 56.89 57.53 34.24
C VAL A 442 56.99 57.18 35.72
N LEU A 443 56.05 57.68 36.52
CA LEU A 443 55.92 57.36 37.93
C LEU A 443 55.22 56.00 38.10
N MET A 444 55.92 54.98 38.63
CA MET A 444 55.36 53.61 38.67
C MET A 444 54.21 53.39 39.66
N SER A 445 53.98 54.32 40.60
CA SER A 445 52.86 54.23 41.55
C SER A 445 51.52 54.64 40.94
N THR A 446 51.54 55.48 39.90
CA THR A 446 50.31 56.00 39.26
C THR A 446 50.23 55.70 37.76
N GLY A 447 51.37 55.46 37.11
CA GLY A 447 51.50 55.36 35.67
C GLY A 447 51.53 56.71 34.94
N ALA A 448 51.54 57.83 35.67
CA ALA A 448 51.60 59.17 35.09
C ALA A 448 52.97 59.44 34.46
N ASP A 449 52.98 60.01 33.25
CA ASP A 449 54.21 60.50 32.61
C ASP A 449 54.45 61.99 32.84
N SER A 450 55.72 62.36 32.96
CA SER A 450 56.15 63.76 33.08
C SER A 450 57.55 63.98 32.48
N ASP A 451 58.10 65.16 32.67
CA ASP A 451 59.42 65.54 32.19
C ASP A 451 60.36 65.79 33.36
N ASN A 452 61.58 65.27 33.30
CA ASN A 452 62.63 65.57 34.27
C ASN A 452 63.92 66.00 33.56
N VAL A 453 64.72 66.83 34.22
CA VAL A 453 66.01 67.28 33.68
C VAL A 453 66.97 66.09 33.55
N LYS A 454 67.70 66.01 32.45
CA LYS A 454 68.57 64.87 32.12
C LYS A 454 69.72 64.64 33.10
N VAL A 455 70.06 65.66 33.88
CA VAL A 455 71.04 65.59 34.98
C VAL A 455 70.45 65.02 36.27
N GLY A 456 69.12 64.93 36.39
CA GLY A 456 68.45 64.31 37.53
C GLY A 456 68.55 62.78 37.49
N GLU A 457 68.54 62.15 38.66
CA GLU A 457 68.64 60.69 38.76
C GLU A 457 67.25 60.04 38.91
N ASN A 458 66.89 59.16 37.97
CA ASN A 458 65.66 58.36 38.02
C ASN A 458 65.98 56.89 37.73
N TYR A 459 65.07 55.98 38.05
CA TYR A 459 65.31 54.55 37.93
C TYR A 459 65.46 54.09 36.48
N VAL A 460 66.32 53.10 36.27
CA VAL A 460 66.60 52.50 34.96
C VAL A 460 66.01 51.11 34.93
N TRP A 461 65.03 50.88 34.05
CA TRP A 461 64.46 49.55 33.83
C TRP A 461 64.71 49.10 32.39
N PRO A 462 65.62 48.14 32.18
CA PRO A 462 65.94 47.67 30.84
C PRO A 462 64.80 46.87 30.19
N VAL A 463 64.62 47.07 28.88
CA VAL A 463 63.75 46.30 28.00
C VAL A 463 64.51 45.89 26.73
N ARG A 464 64.12 44.78 26.12
CA ARG A 464 64.58 44.36 24.78
C ARG A 464 63.42 43.90 23.91
N ALA A 465 63.68 43.81 22.60
CA ALA A 465 62.74 43.16 21.69
C ALA A 465 62.61 41.66 22.07
N GLY A 466 61.41 41.11 21.90
CA GLY A 466 61.20 39.67 22.00
C GLY A 466 61.86 38.90 20.87
N GLN A 467 61.92 37.57 21.05
CA GLN A 467 62.37 36.63 20.02
C GLN A 467 61.31 36.47 18.92
#